data_AF-A0A392UC71-F1
#
_entry.id   AF-A0A392UC71-F1
#
_cell.length_a   1.000
_cell.length_b   1.000
_cell.length_c   1.000
_cell.angle_alpha   90.00
_cell.angle_beta   90.00
_cell.angle_gamma   90.00
#
_symmetry.space_group_name_H-M   'P 1'
#
loop_
_entity.id
_entity.type
_entity.pdbx_description
1 polymer ?
#
loop_
_entity_poly.entity_id
_entity_poly.type
_entity_poly.pdbx_seq_one_letter_code
_entity_poly.pdbx_strand_id
1 'polypeptide(L)' 'MQRKGVRPDIYTVTSIVHACACSYSLDKGRDVHSYVIKNGMGLNLPVANALMN' A
#
# COMPACT_ATOMS: atom_id res chain seq x y z
N MET A 1 -2.40 10.29 9.18
CA MET A 1 -3.21 10.56 7.97
C MET A 1 -4.64 10.09 8.16
N GLN A 2 -4.88 8.78 8.26
CA GLN A 2 -6.23 8.21 8.40
C GLN A 2 -7.00 8.65 9.65
N ARG A 3 -6.36 8.75 10.83
CA ARG A 3 -7.00 9.27 12.06
C ARG A 3 -7.49 10.72 11.97
N LYS A 4 -7.01 11.48 10.98
CA LYS A 4 -7.46 12.85 10.69
C LYS A 4 -8.49 12.89 9.54
N GLY A 5 -9.03 11.75 9.13
CA GLY A 5 -9.96 11.64 7.99
C GLY A 5 -9.29 11.73 6.61
N VAL A 6 -7.96 11.80 6.53
CA VAL A 6 -7.23 11.90 5.27
C VAL A 6 -6.94 10.51 4.72
N ARG A 7 -7.49 10.21 3.54
CA ARG A 7 -7.32 8.92 2.86
C ARG A 7 -5.99 8.90 2.10
N PRO A 8 -5.13 7.89 2.30
CA PRO A 8 -3.94 7.65 1.50
C PRO A 8 -4.27 7.59 0.00
N ASP A 9 -3.46 8.25 -0.81
CA ASP A 9 -3.52 8.14 -2.27
C ASP A 9 -2.59 7.02 -2.79
N ILE A 10 -2.58 6.80 -4.10
CA ILE A 10 -1.79 5.76 -4.76
C ILE A 10 -0.27 5.89 -4.53
N TYR A 11 0.27 7.11 -4.47
CA TYR A 11 1.68 7.37 -4.21
C TYR A 11 2.01 7.09 -2.75
N THR A 12 1.15 7.53 -1.82
CA THR A 12 1.29 7.20 -0.39
C THR A 12 1.33 5.68 -0.17
N VAL A 13 0.41 4.94 -0.78
CA VAL A 13 0.36 3.47 -0.68
C VAL A 13 1.62 2.83 -1.27
N THR A 14 2.06 3.30 -2.44
CA THR A 14 3.29 2.79 -3.09
C THR A 14 4.51 2.97 -2.21
N SER A 15 4.67 4.14 -1.58
CA SER A 15 5.76 4.38 -0.62
C SER A 15 5.71 3.47 0.60
N ILE A 16 4.50 3.18 1.11
CA ILE A 16 4.33 2.26 2.25
C ILE A 16 4.71 0.82 1.86
N VAL A 17 4.30 0.36 0.67
CA VAL A 17 4.68 -0.98 0.18
C VAL A 17 6.20 -1.10 0.05
N HIS A 18 6.85 -0.09 -0.54
CA HIS A 18 8.31 -0.05 -0.65
C HIS A 18 9.00 -0.10 0.72
N ALA A 19 8.50 0.67 1.69
CA ALA A 19 9.02 0.64 3.05
C ALA A 19 8.86 -0.74 3.71
N CYS A 20 7.76 -1.45 3.46
CA CYS A 20 7.54 -2.82 3.95
C CYS A 20 8.52 -3.81 3.32
N ALA A 21 8.80 -3.67 2.01
CA ALA A 21 9.80 -4.47 1.31
C ALA A 21 11.21 -4.24 1.87
N CYS A 22 11.64 -2.99 2.03
CA CYS A 22 12.95 -2.65 2.60
C CYS A 22 13.13 -3.10 4.05
N SER A 23 12.04 -3.13 4.84
CA SER A 23 12.07 -3.53 6.25
C SER A 23 11.77 -5.02 6.46
N TYR A 24 11.66 -5.81 5.38
CA TYR A 24 11.31 -7.23 5.39
C TYR A 24 10.05 -7.55 6.24
N SER A 25 9.15 -6.57 6.33
CA SER A 25 8.00 -6.61 7.23
C SER A 25 6.77 -7.16 6.51
N LEU A 26 6.77 -8.49 6.30
CA LEU A 26 5.72 -9.19 5.54
C LEU A 26 4.32 -9.02 6.13
N ASP A 27 4.20 -8.99 7.46
CA ASP A 27 2.93 -8.78 8.16
C ASP A 27 2.30 -7.43 7.78
N LYS A 28 3.10 -6.35 7.83
CA LYS A 28 2.67 -5.02 7.38
C LYS A 28 2.40 -4.97 5.89
N GLY A 29 3.18 -5.68 5.08
CA GLY A 29 2.93 -5.82 3.64
C GLY A 29 1.55 -6.44 3.36
N ARG A 30 1.15 -7.47 4.12
CA ARG A 30 -0.16 -8.12 3.99
C ARG A 30 -1.31 -7.20 4.40
N ASP A 31 -1.13 -6.39 5.44
CA ASP A 31 -2.12 -5.39 5.84
C ASP A 31 -2.34 -4.34 4.75
N VAL A 32 -1.25 -3.85 4.16
CA VAL A 32 -1.30 -2.86 3.06
C VAL A 32 -1.93 -3.48 1.81
N HIS A 33 -1.58 -4.72 1.49
CA HIS A 33 -2.21 -5.46 0.39
C HIS A 33 -3.74 -5.59 0.60
N SER A 34 -4.17 -5.93 1.82
CA SER A 34 -5.60 -6.00 2.16
C SER A 34 -6.27 -4.63 2.06
N TYR A 35 -5.59 -3.55 2.48
CA TYR A 35 -6.08 -2.18 2.31
C TYR A 35 -6.26 -1.82 0.83
N VAL A 36 -5.31 -2.18 -0.04
CA VAL A 36 -5.37 -1.94 -1.49
C VAL A 36 -6.60 -2.61 -2.11
N ILE A 37 -6.87 -3.87 -1.78
CA ILE A 37 -8.04 -4.60 -2.28
C ILE A 37 -9.34 -3.94 -1.80
N LYS A 38 -9.45 -3.67 -0.49
CA LYS A 38 -10.67 -3.09 0.11
C LYS A 38 -11.02 -1.71 -0.44
N ASN A 39 -10.03 -0.95 -0.89
CA ASN A 39 -10.23 0.39 -1.44
C ASN A 39 -10.21 0.43 -2.99
N GLY A 40 -10.21 -0.73 -3.67
CA GLY A 40 -10.22 -0.79 -5.13
C GLY A 40 -8.96 -0.23 -5.79
N MET A 41 -7.84 -0.16 -5.06
CA MET A 41 -6.60 0.45 -5.56
C MET A 41 -5.75 -0.51 -6.40
N GLY A 42 -6.06 -1.81 -6.40
CA GLY A 42 -5.24 -2.85 -7.02
C GLY A 42 -5.13 -2.79 -8.54
N LEU A 43 -6.02 -2.05 -9.22
CA LEU A 43 -5.95 -1.83 -10.67
C LEU A 43 -5.07 -0.62 -11.05
N ASN A 44 -4.61 0.17 -10.08
CA ASN A 44 -3.70 1.27 -10.36
C ASN A 44 -2.31 0.70 -10.63
N LEU A 45 -1.80 0.91 -11.85
CA LEU A 45 -0.49 0.44 -12.29
C LEU A 45 0.65 0.73 -11.27
N PRO A 46 0.74 1.93 -10.65
CA PRO A 46 1.79 2.19 -9.67
C PRO A 46 1.70 1.30 -8.44
N VAL A 47 0.48 1.06 -7.94
CA VAL A 47 0.22 0.25 -6.74
C VAL A 47 0.42 -1.24 -7.04
N ALA A 48 -0.07 -1.69 -8.20
CA ALA A 48 0.10 -3.07 -8.65
C ALA A 48 1.58 -3.44 -8.84
N ASN A 49 2.36 -2.54 -9.48
CA ASN A 49 3.78 -2.74 -9.66
C ASN A 49 4.54 -2.73 -8.33
N ALA A 50 4.16 -1.86 -7.40
CA ALA A 50 4.75 -1.82 -6.06
C ALA A 50 4.50 -3.11 -5.27
N LEU A 51 3.32 -3.73 -5.40
CA LEU A 51 2.98 -4.98 -4.70
C LEU A 51 3.67 -6.22 -5.28
N MET A 52 4.22 -6.12 -6.49
CA MET A 52 4.94 -7.21 -7.16
C MET A 52 6.44 -7.23 -6.84
N ASN A 53 6.98 -6.13 -6.28
CA ASN A 53 8.40 -5.91 -5.99
C ASN A 53 8.72 -6.08 -4.50
#